data_AF-A0A940HLM7-F1
#
_entry.id   AF-A0A940HLM7-F1
#
_cell.length_a   1.000
_cell.length_b   1.000
_cell.length_c   1.000
_cell.angle_alpha   90.00
_cell.angle_beta   90.00
_cell.angle_gamma   90.00
#
_symmetry.space_group_name_H-M   'P 1'
#
loop_
_entity.id
_entity.type
_entity.pdbx_description
1 polymer ?
#
loop_
_entity_poly.entity_id
_entity_poly.type
_entity_poly.pdbx_seq_one_letter_code
_entity_poly.pdbx_strand_id
1 'polypeptide(L)'
;MNELNNSRISDLIIKYLKDELSREERDILNNWVSEEPENARLFNEMVDPETLTKSVLELVQVRNAIEEQLSLQGWQRPQAETQSTKRIFQIRHWRWTAAAAVLLVAGIFMWKNDLVPSSPTAPPVTATVSKDIEPDPCGWIRAGVG
;
A
#
# COMPACT_ATOMS: atom_id res chain seq x y z
N MET A 1 -13.79 -4.06 -16.86
CA MET A 1 -12.41 -3.91 -16.38
C MET A 1 -12.21 -2.48 -15.86
N ASN A 2 -11.79 -2.33 -14.60
CA ASN A 2 -11.59 -1.03 -13.96
C ASN A 2 -10.32 -0.34 -14.52
N GLU A 3 -10.41 0.91 -14.94
CA GLU A 3 -9.33 1.69 -15.58
C GLU A 3 -8.00 1.69 -14.79
N LEU A 4 -8.08 1.59 -13.46
CA LEU A 4 -6.92 1.52 -12.55
C LEU A 4 -6.03 0.29 -12.79
N ASN A 5 -6.61 -0.83 -13.24
CA ASN A 5 -5.84 -2.04 -13.52
C ASN A 5 -5.06 -1.91 -14.83
N ASN A 6 -5.62 -1.25 -15.84
CA ASN A 6 -4.99 -1.10 -17.14
C ASN A 6 -3.73 -0.20 -17.07
N SER A 7 -3.79 0.88 -16.29
CA SER A 7 -2.61 1.73 -16.02
C SER A 7 -1.51 0.96 -15.30
N ARG A 8 -1.86 0.11 -14.33
CA ARG A 8 -0.89 -0.68 -13.57
C ARG A 8 -0.20 -1.73 -14.44
N ILE A 9 -0.95 -2.43 -15.30
CA ILE A 9 -0.38 -3.39 -16.24
C ILE A 9 0.51 -2.69 -17.26
N SER A 10 0.09 -1.53 -17.76
CA SER A 10 0.89 -0.70 -18.67
C SER A 10 2.23 -0.30 -18.04
N ASP A 11 2.24 0.13 -16.78
CA ASP A 11 3.48 0.44 -16.04
C ASP A 11 4.39 -0.79 -15.89
N LEU A 12 3.82 -1.97 -15.67
CA LEU A 12 4.57 -3.24 -15.59
C LEU A 12 5.19 -3.62 -16.93
N ILE A 13 4.47 -3.43 -18.05
CA ILE A 13 4.99 -3.66 -19.40
C ILE A 13 6.12 -2.68 -19.71
N ILE A 14 5.99 -1.41 -19.34
CA ILE A 14 7.07 -0.41 -19.51
C ILE A 14 8.30 -0.82 -18.69
N LYS A 15 8.13 -1.27 -17.45
CA LYS A 15 9.23 -1.79 -16.61
C LYS A 15 9.85 -3.05 -17.20
N TYR A 16 9.04 -3.93 -17.80
CA TYR A 16 9.51 -5.12 -18.51
C TYR A 16 10.46 -4.74 -19.64
N LEU A 17 10.06 -3.80 -20.50
CA LEU A 17 10.87 -3.33 -21.63
C LEU A 17 12.18 -2.66 -21.19
N LYS A 18 12.24 -2.14 -19.96
CA LYS A 18 13.42 -1.50 -19.37
C LYS A 18 14.30 -2.45 -18.55
N ASP A 19 13.91 -3.72 -18.41
CA ASP A 19 14.52 -4.69 -17.49
C ASP A 19 14.55 -4.21 -16.01
N GLU A 20 13.54 -3.45 -15.60
CA GLU A 20 13.41 -2.85 -14.26
C GLU A 20 12.38 -3.57 -13.37
N LEU A 21 11.87 -4.74 -13.80
CA LEU A 21 10.88 -5.51 -13.04
C LEU A 21 11.49 -6.17 -11.80
N SER A 22 10.90 -5.90 -10.64
CA SER A 22 11.11 -6.72 -9.44
C SER A 22 10.50 -8.12 -9.61
N ARG A 23 10.84 -9.04 -8.70
CA ARG A 23 10.34 -10.43 -8.73
C ARG A 23 8.83 -10.46 -8.56
N GLU A 24 8.32 -9.70 -7.59
CA GLU A 24 6.89 -9.63 -7.27
C GLU A 24 6.09 -9.06 -8.44
N GLU A 25 6.63 -8.02 -9.09
CA GLU A 25 6.01 -7.41 -10.27
C GLU A 25 6.00 -8.33 -11.48
N ARG A 26 7.05 -9.13 -11.65
CA ARG A 26 7.12 -10.15 -12.70
C ARG A 26 6.06 -11.23 -12.49
N ASP A 27 5.83 -11.66 -11.25
CA ASP A 27 4.79 -12.64 -10.93
C ASP A 27 3.39 -12.07 -11.21
N ILE A 28 3.15 -10.79 -10.89
CA ILE A 28 1.89 -10.10 -11.21
C ILE A 28 1.66 -10.02 -12.73
N LEU A 29 2.69 -9.64 -13.49
CA LEU A 29 2.61 -9.54 -14.94
C LEU A 29 2.38 -10.91 -15.58
N ASN A 30 3.11 -11.94 -15.13
CA ASN A 30 2.93 -13.32 -15.60
C ASN A 30 1.53 -13.84 -15.30
N ASN A 31 1.01 -13.57 -14.11
CA ASN A 31 -0.33 -13.99 -13.72
C ASN A 31 -1.38 -13.36 -14.66
N TRP A 32 -1.27 -12.06 -14.93
CA TRP A 32 -2.16 -11.36 -15.86
C TRP A 32 -2.07 -11.91 -17.29
N VAL A 33 -0.86 -12.19 -17.79
CA VAL A 33 -0.66 -12.82 -19.11
C VAL A 33 -1.30 -14.21 -19.17
N SER A 34 -1.23 -14.98 -18.09
CA SER A 34 -1.80 -16.33 -18.01
C SER A 34 -3.31 -16.39 -17.75
N GLU A 35 -3.92 -15.27 -17.34
CA GLU A 35 -5.33 -15.20 -16.94
C GLU A 35 -6.28 -15.34 -18.14
N GLU A 36 -5.96 -14.65 -19.24
CA GLU A 36 -6.77 -14.69 -20.47
C GLU A 36 -5.89 -14.76 -21.72
N PRO A 37 -6.29 -15.53 -22.76
CA PRO A 37 -5.55 -15.59 -24.03
C PRO A 37 -5.38 -14.22 -24.70
N GLU A 38 -6.34 -13.32 -24.51
CA GLU A 38 -6.31 -11.97 -25.06
C GLU A 38 -5.17 -11.14 -24.45
N ASN A 39 -4.91 -11.30 -23.14
CA ASN A 39 -3.83 -10.61 -22.44
C ASN A 39 -2.46 -11.03 -22.98
N ALA A 40 -2.28 -12.33 -23.25
CA ALA A 40 -1.06 -12.84 -23.87
C ALA A 40 -0.85 -12.28 -25.28
N ARG A 41 -1.93 -12.12 -26.07
CA ARG A 41 -1.86 -11.48 -27.39
C ARG A 41 -1.45 -10.01 -27.28
N LEU A 42 -2.11 -9.25 -26.41
CA LEU A 42 -1.80 -7.84 -26.13
C LEU A 42 -0.35 -7.66 -25.66
N PHE A 43 0.10 -8.52 -24.75
CA PHE A 43 1.47 -8.49 -24.26
C PHE A 43 2.48 -8.69 -25.40
N ASN A 44 2.28 -9.73 -26.22
CA ASN A 44 3.16 -10.01 -27.34
C ASN A 44 3.18 -8.89 -28.38
N GLU A 45 2.04 -8.27 -28.66
CA GLU A 45 1.95 -7.11 -29.58
C GLU A 45 2.76 -5.91 -29.06
N MET A 46 2.72 -5.64 -27.75
CA MET A 46 3.44 -4.53 -27.13
C MET A 46 4.95 -4.79 -26.96
N VAL A 47 5.35 -6.06 -26.88
CA VAL A 47 6.73 -6.49 -26.60
C VAL A 47 7.46 -6.98 -27.85
N ASP A 48 6.77 -7.06 -29.00
CA ASP A 48 7.37 -7.54 -30.24
C ASP A 48 8.63 -6.75 -30.63
N PRO A 49 9.82 -7.39 -30.65
CA PRO A 49 11.07 -6.73 -30.99
C PRO A 49 11.06 -6.11 -32.39
N GLU A 50 10.27 -6.63 -33.34
CA GLU A 50 10.18 -6.04 -34.67
C GLU A 50 9.43 -4.70 -34.66
N THR A 51 8.34 -4.59 -33.89
CA THR A 51 7.58 -3.34 -33.76
C THR A 51 8.36 -2.30 -32.96
N LEU A 52 9.07 -2.73 -31.92
CA LEU A 52 9.98 -1.87 -31.14
C LEU A 52 11.14 -1.34 -32.00
N THR A 53 11.75 -2.18 -32.83
CA THR A 53 12.86 -1.76 -33.71
C THR A 53 12.38 -0.76 -34.76
N LYS A 54 11.23 -1.02 -35.41
CA LYS A 54 10.65 -0.11 -36.41
C LYS A 54 10.29 1.24 -35.82
N SER A 55 9.62 1.27 -34.67
CA SER A 55 9.22 2.52 -34.01
C SER A 55 10.43 3.33 -33.53
N VAL A 56 11.48 2.69 -33.01
CA VAL A 56 12.73 3.39 -32.65
C VAL A 56 13.42 3.97 -33.89
N LEU A 57 13.48 3.22 -34.99
CA LEU A 57 14.07 3.71 -36.24
C LEU A 57 13.31 4.91 -36.80
N GLU A 58 11.98 4.88 -36.81
CA GLU A 58 11.14 6.00 -37.24
C GLU A 58 11.37 7.23 -36.36
N LEU A 59 11.40 7.07 -35.03
CA LEU A 59 11.68 8.16 -34.11
C LEU A 59 13.06 8.78 -34.33
N VAL A 60 14.07 7.95 -34.58
CA VAL A 60 15.43 8.42 -34.90
C VAL A 60 15.45 9.19 -36.22
N GLN A 61 14.76 8.69 -37.25
CA GLN A 61 14.68 9.37 -38.54
C GLN A 61 14.01 10.74 -38.42
N VAL A 62 12.86 10.82 -37.74
CA VAL A 62 12.16 12.09 -37.49
C VAL A 62 13.02 13.04 -36.68
N ARG A 63 13.68 12.54 -35.62
CA ARG A 63 14.60 13.35 -34.81
C ARG A 63 15.74 13.91 -35.65
N ASN A 64 16.36 13.09 -36.50
CA ASN A 64 17.48 13.50 -37.34
C ASN A 64 17.04 14.54 -38.38
N ALA A 65 15.85 14.39 -38.99
CA ALA A 65 15.30 15.37 -39.92
C ALA A 65 15.03 16.73 -39.25
N ILE A 66 14.50 16.72 -38.02
CA ILE A 66 14.28 17.94 -37.23
C ILE A 66 15.62 18.57 -36.83
N GLU A 67 16.61 17.77 -36.42
CA GLU A 67 17.96 18.25 -36.08
C GLU A 67 18.65 18.88 -37.28
N GLU A 68 18.55 18.27 -38.46
CA GLU A 68 19.08 18.83 -39.70
C GLU A 68 18.44 20.20 -40.00
N GLN A 69 17.11 20.28 -39.93
CA GLN A 69 16.39 21.54 -40.16
C GLN A 69 16.76 22.63 -39.14
N LEU A 70 16.92 22.27 -37.86
CA LEU A 70 17.31 23.21 -36.80
C LEU A 70 18.78 23.65 -36.93
N SER A 71 19.66 22.75 -37.37
CA SER A 71 21.08 23.06 -37.60
C SER A 71 21.26 24.08 -38.73
N LEU A 72 20.45 23.97 -39.79
CA LEU A 72 20.40 24.96 -40.89
C LEU A 72 19.92 26.33 -40.41
N GLN A 73 19.11 26.38 -39.36
CA GLN A 73 18.63 27.62 -38.73
C GLN A 73 19.59 28.15 -37.65
N GLY A 74 20.78 27.55 -37.47
CA GLY A 74 21.77 27.98 -36.51
C GLY A 74 21.44 27.63 -35.05
N TRP A 75 20.45 26.77 -34.81
CA TRP A 75 20.09 26.32 -33.47
C TRP A 75 21.08 25.26 -32.99
N GLN A 76 21.86 25.58 -31.96
CA GLN A 76 22.73 24.62 -31.27
C GLN A 76 22.01 24.04 -30.06
N ARG A 77 21.94 22.70 -29.97
CA ARG A 77 21.35 22.05 -28.80
C ARG A 77 22.17 22.39 -27.56
N PRO A 78 21.54 22.81 -26.44
CA PRO A 78 22.21 22.72 -25.16
C PRO A 78 22.53 21.24 -24.92
N GLN A 79 23.80 20.93 -24.64
CA GLN A 79 24.17 19.58 -24.23
C GLN A 79 23.31 19.21 -23.03
N ALA A 80 22.55 18.12 -23.15
CA ALA A 80 21.76 17.63 -22.04
C ALA A 80 22.73 17.16 -20.95
N GLU A 81 23.00 18.02 -19.98
CA GLU A 81 23.50 17.56 -18.70
C GLU A 81 22.47 16.55 -18.18
N THR A 82 22.90 15.32 -18.00
CA THR A 82 22.12 14.23 -17.42
C THR A 82 21.78 14.61 -15.97
N GLN A 83 20.77 15.46 -15.79
CA GLN A 83 20.26 15.76 -14.47
C GLN A 83 19.74 14.46 -13.87
N SER A 84 20.46 14.01 -12.85
CA SER A 84 20.26 12.75 -12.16
C SER A 84 18.79 12.62 -11.69
N THR A 85 18.05 11.72 -12.35
CA THR A 85 16.68 11.33 -12.00
C THR A 85 16.57 10.73 -10.58
N LYS A 86 17.71 10.44 -9.93
CA LYS A 86 17.78 9.94 -8.55
C LYS A 86 17.06 10.84 -7.56
N ARG A 87 17.09 12.17 -7.75
CA ARG A 87 16.53 13.13 -6.79
C ARG A 87 15.01 13.01 -6.65
N ILE A 88 14.30 12.72 -7.74
CA ILE A 88 12.83 12.58 -7.73
C ILE A 88 12.42 11.27 -7.06
N PHE A 89 13.14 10.16 -7.35
CA PHE A 89 12.91 8.87 -6.70
C PHE A 89 13.20 8.93 -5.20
N GLN A 90 14.30 9.56 -4.77
CA GLN A 90 14.64 9.69 -3.35
C GLN A 90 13.56 10.45 -2.54
N ILE A 91 13.01 11.53 -3.08
CA ILE A 91 11.94 12.30 -2.41
C ILE A 91 10.66 11.47 -2.28
N ARG A 92 10.32 10.65 -3.29
CA ARG A 92 9.14 9.77 -3.24
C ARG A 92 9.32 8.70 -2.15
N HIS A 93 10.47 8.06 -2.04
CA HIS A 93 10.74 7.03 -1.03
C HIS A 93 10.76 7.58 0.41
N TRP A 94 11.30 8.80 0.62
CA TRP A 94 11.37 9.42 1.95
C TRP A 94 10.00 9.73 2.57
N ARG A 95 8.96 9.90 1.75
CA ARG A 95 7.59 10.12 2.24
C ARG A 95 6.99 8.88 2.90
N TRP A 96 7.42 7.68 2.48
CA TRP A 96 6.92 6.42 3.02
C TRP A 96 7.74 5.95 4.22
N THR A 97 9.03 6.28 4.29
CA THR A 97 9.88 5.93 5.45
C THR A 97 9.43 6.62 6.74
N ALA A 98 8.96 7.87 6.66
CA ALA A 98 8.46 8.57 7.85
C ALA A 98 7.19 7.90 8.43
N ALA A 99 6.24 7.51 7.57
CA ALA A 99 5.02 6.83 8.01
C ALA A 99 5.32 5.43 8.58
N ALA A 100 6.22 4.67 7.95
CA ALA A 100 6.65 3.36 8.45
C ALA A 100 7.34 3.46 9.82
N ALA A 101 8.16 4.50 10.06
CA ALA A 101 8.80 4.71 11.36
C ALA A 101 7.78 4.97 12.48
N VAL A 102 6.74 5.78 12.21
CA VAL A 102 5.67 6.03 13.18
C VAL A 102 4.88 4.75 13.50
N LEU A 103 4.55 3.95 12.48
CA LEU A 103 3.87 2.66 12.68
C LEU A 103 4.73 1.65 13.45
N LEU A 104 6.05 1.60 13.19
CA LEU A 104 6.97 0.74 13.94
C LEU A 104 7.09 1.17 15.40
N VAL A 105 7.23 2.47 15.68
CA VAL A 105 7.30 2.97 17.06
C VAL A 105 5.99 2.74 17.80
N ALA A 106 4.84 2.99 17.16
CA ALA A 106 3.52 2.71 17.72
C ALA A 106 3.32 1.21 17.98
N GLY A 107 3.71 0.35 17.04
CA GLY A 107 3.62 -1.11 17.19
C GLY A 107 4.50 -1.64 18.33
N ILE A 108 5.74 -1.14 18.47
CA ILE A 108 6.62 -1.50 19.58
C ILE A 108 6.04 -1.02 20.91
N PHE A 109 5.46 0.18 20.95
CA PHE A 109 4.88 0.74 22.16
C PHE A 109 3.64 -0.03 22.62
N MET A 110 2.73 -0.37 21.69
CA MET A 110 1.56 -1.20 21.99
C MET A 110 1.97 -2.60 22.44
N TRP A 111 2.94 -3.23 21.74
CA TRP A 111 3.41 -4.56 22.11
C TRP A 111 4.01 -4.61 23.53
N LYS A 112 4.70 -3.56 23.97
CA LYS A 112 5.20 -3.45 25.34
C LYS A 112 4.10 -3.21 26.37
N ASN A 113 2.96 -2.63 25.97
CA ASN A 113 1.82 -2.36 26.85
C ASN A 113 0.87 -3.56 26.99
N ASP A 114 0.85 -4.48 26.01
CA ASP A 114 0.03 -5.70 26.03
C ASP A 114 0.63 -6.85 26.88
N LEU A 115 1.78 -6.63 27.55
CA LEU A 115 2.39 -7.57 28.51
C LEU A 115 1.87 -7.43 29.95
N VAL A 116 0.79 -6.66 30.17
CA VAL A 116 0.05 -6.71 31.45
C VAL A 116 -1.13 -7.66 31.29
N PRO A 117 -0.99 -8.96 31.61
CA PRO A 117 -2.14 -9.82 31.75
C PRO A 117 -2.95 -9.33 32.95
N SER A 118 -4.10 -8.71 32.68
CA SER A 118 -5.15 -8.51 33.68
C SER A 118 -5.64 -9.89 34.14
N SER A 119 -5.00 -10.44 35.18
CA SER A 119 -5.53 -11.62 35.86
C SER A 119 -6.85 -11.24 36.55
N PRO A 120 -7.93 -12.01 36.39
CA PRO A 120 -9.12 -11.85 37.21
C PRO A 120 -8.79 -12.29 38.64
N THR A 121 -8.50 -11.33 39.51
CA THR A 121 -8.42 -11.54 40.95
C THR A 121 -9.79 -11.96 41.47
N ALA A 122 -9.92 -13.24 41.81
CA ALA A 122 -11.04 -13.73 42.62
C ALA A 122 -11.17 -12.89 43.90
N PRO A 123 -12.38 -12.44 44.28
CA PRO A 123 -12.54 -11.61 45.47
C PRO A 123 -12.22 -12.42 46.74
N PRO A 124 -11.53 -11.81 47.73
CA PRO A 124 -11.20 -12.46 48.98
C PRO A 124 -12.44 -12.74 49.82
N VAL A 125 -12.57 -13.98 50.28
CA VAL A 125 -13.51 -14.42 51.31
C VAL A 125 -13.33 -13.57 52.57
N THR A 126 -14.31 -12.73 52.89
CA THR A 126 -14.41 -12.05 54.17
C THR A 126 -15.51 -12.72 54.97
N ALA A 127 -15.13 -13.41 56.04
CA ALA A 127 -16.06 -13.91 57.05
C ALA A 127 -16.66 -12.71 57.80
N THR A 128 -17.97 -12.48 57.66
CA THR A 128 -18.70 -11.55 58.52
C THR A 128 -19.48 -12.37 59.54
N VAL A 129 -19.08 -12.15 60.79
CA VAL A 129 -19.63 -12.68 62.04
C VAL A 129 -21.12 -12.40 62.17
N SER A 130 -21.87 -13.42 62.58
CA SER A 130 -23.28 -13.36 62.95
C SER A 130 -23.53 -12.35 64.07
N LYS A 131 -24.53 -11.49 63.90
CA LYS A 131 -25.09 -10.69 64.99
C LYS A 131 -26.62 -10.79 64.94
N ASP A 132 -27.15 -11.64 65.82
CA ASP A 132 -28.52 -11.58 66.32
C ASP A 132 -28.83 -10.17 66.81
N ILE A 133 -30.03 -9.66 66.52
CA ILE A 133 -30.96 -8.96 67.43
C ILE A 133 -32.26 -8.71 66.65
N GLU A 134 -33.34 -9.30 67.18
CA GLU A 134 -34.76 -9.07 66.92
C GLU A 134 -35.17 -7.59 66.90
N PRO A 135 -36.09 -7.18 66.02
CA PRO A 135 -36.99 -6.07 66.30
C PRO A 135 -38.36 -6.60 66.77
N ASP A 136 -38.68 -6.26 68.03
CA ASP A 136 -39.97 -6.42 68.70
C ASP A 136 -41.11 -5.58 68.05
N PRO A 137 -42.38 -5.82 68.43
CA PRO A 137 -43.50 -5.93 67.50
C PRO A 137 -44.39 -4.68 67.41
N CYS A 138 -44.77 -4.31 66.18
CA CYS A 138 -45.92 -3.44 65.90
C CYS A 138 -46.61 -4.03 64.65
N GLY A 139 -47.75 -4.72 64.69
CA GLY A 139 -48.90 -4.56 65.56
C GLY A 139 -50.05 -3.95 64.75
N TRP A 140 -50.61 -4.68 63.78
CA TRP A 140 -51.92 -4.34 63.17
C TRP A 140 -52.55 -5.53 62.42
N ILE A 141 -53.11 -6.49 63.17
CA ILE A 141 -54.31 -7.23 62.73
C ILE A 141 -55.29 -7.35 63.92
N ARG A 142 -56.45 -6.71 63.73
CA ARG A 142 -57.78 -6.91 64.34
C ARG A 142 -57.98 -6.60 65.83
N ALA A 143 -58.83 -5.60 66.07
CA ALA A 143 -60.10 -5.74 66.81
C ALA A 143 -60.82 -4.39 66.72
N GLY A 144 -62.13 -4.28 66.62
CA GLY A 144 -63.24 -5.21 66.60
C GLY A 144 -64.46 -4.35 66.23
N VAL A 145 -65.65 -4.46 66.76
CA VAL A 145 -66.33 -5.22 67.81
C VAL A 145 -67.80 -4.89 67.52
N GLY A 146 -68.75 -5.81 67.73
CA GLY A 146 -70.17 -5.46 67.71
C GLY A 146 -71.05 -6.59 67.24
#